data_AF-A0A965DDK4-F1
#
_entry.id   AF-A0A965DDK4-F1
#
_cell.length_a   1.000
_cell.length_b   1.000
_cell.length_c   1.000
_cell.angle_alpha   90.00
_cell.angle_beta   90.00
_cell.angle_gamma   90.00
#
_symmetry.space_group_name_H-M   'P 1'
#
loop_
_entity.id
_entity.type
_entity.pdbx_description
1 polymer ?
#
loop_
_entity_poly.entity_id
_entity_poly.type
_entity_poly.pdbx_seq_one_letter_code
_entity_poly.pdbx_strand_id
1 'polypeptide(L)'
;QNIPEIMDLNVLPSFRKMGIGSLLLDTAEKEAATKSQMIGIGVGLYAGADGGYGVAQRLYVKRGYIPDGKGVTYNYQPIIPGHSYPLDDDLVLWFTKRLSSI
;
A
#
# COMPACT_ATOMS: atom_id res chain seq x y z
N GLN A 1 12.40 8.57 -3.01
CA GLN A 1 12.40 9.21 -1.67
C GLN A 1 13.10 8.25 -0.71
N ASN A 2 13.72 8.72 0.38
CA ASN A 2 14.34 7.82 1.37
C ASN A 2 13.30 7.30 2.38
N ILE A 3 12.26 6.63 1.88
CA ILE A 3 11.15 6.07 2.65
C ILE A 3 11.14 4.56 2.38
N PRO A 4 11.27 3.70 3.40
CA PRO A 4 11.07 2.26 3.25
C PRO A 4 9.67 1.96 2.70
N GLU A 5 9.60 1.05 1.73
CA GLU A 5 8.37 0.66 1.05
C GLU A 5 8.02 -0.79 1.39
N ILE A 6 6.75 -1.05 1.70
CA ILE A 6 6.18 -2.40 1.63
C ILE A 6 5.82 -2.65 0.17
N MET A 7 6.66 -3.38 -0.56
CA MET A 7 6.46 -3.65 -1.98
C MET A 7 5.29 -4.59 -2.26
N ASP A 8 5.15 -5.66 -1.48
CA ASP A 8 4.07 -6.63 -1.63
C ASP A 8 3.57 -7.10 -0.26
N LEU A 9 2.25 -7.13 -0.12
CA LEU A 9 1.57 -7.64 1.06
C LEU A 9 0.36 -8.43 0.62
N ASN A 10 0.47 -9.75 0.71
CA ASN A 10 -0.60 -10.66 0.36
C ASN A 10 -0.87 -11.65 1.49
N VAL A 11 -2.15 -11.99 1.65
CA VAL A 11 -2.62 -13.08 2.49
C VAL A 11 -3.46 -13.99 1.62
N LEU A 12 -3.03 -15.25 1.48
CA LEU A 12 -3.74 -16.23 0.68
C LEU A 12 -5.20 -16.35 1.16
N PRO A 13 -6.17 -16.55 0.24
CA PRO A 13 -7.59 -16.54 0.58
C PRO A 13 -7.98 -17.41 1.79
N SER A 14 -7.38 -18.60 1.92
CA SER A 14 -7.60 -19.55 3.01
C SER A 14 -7.21 -19.04 4.40
N PHE A 15 -6.37 -18.01 4.49
CA PHE A 15 -5.88 -17.46 5.76
C PHE A 15 -6.35 -16.02 6.03
N ARG A 16 -7.28 -15.49 5.21
CA ARG A 16 -7.86 -14.16 5.42
C ARG A 16 -8.77 -14.15 6.65
N LYS A 17 -9.01 -12.96 7.21
CA LYS A 17 -9.83 -12.72 8.44
C LYS A 17 -9.29 -13.36 9.72
N MET A 18 -8.05 -13.83 9.72
CA MET A 18 -7.35 -14.38 10.90
C MET A 18 -6.36 -13.38 11.55
N GLY A 19 -6.39 -12.10 11.15
CA GLY A 19 -5.46 -11.08 11.65
C GLY A 19 -4.07 -11.07 11.02
N ILE A 20 -3.76 -12.01 10.11
CA ILE A 20 -2.43 -12.15 9.50
C ILE A 20 -1.98 -10.89 8.75
N GLY A 21 -2.86 -10.25 7.98
CA GLY A 21 -2.51 -9.01 7.27
C GLY A 21 -2.10 -7.89 8.22
N SER A 22 -2.71 -7.81 9.41
CA SER A 22 -2.31 -6.87 10.45
C SER A 22 -0.96 -7.24 11.06
N LEU A 23 -0.72 -8.52 11.33
CA LEU A 23 0.57 -8.99 11.85
C LEU A 23 1.74 -8.73 10.87
N LEU A 24 1.50 -8.92 9.57
CA LEU A 24 2.47 -8.60 8.52
C LEU A 24 2.78 -7.10 8.52
N LEU A 25 1.75 -6.24 8.59
CA LEU A 25 1.93 -4.79 8.70
C LEU A 25 2.71 -4.42 9.96
N ASP A 26 2.34 -4.95 11.14
CA ASP A 26 3.05 -4.66 12.40
C ASP A 26 4.55 -5.02 12.30
N THR A 27 4.86 -6.15 11.67
CA THR A 27 6.24 -6.61 11.47
C THR A 27 7.01 -5.66 10.54
N ALA A 28 6.41 -5.30 9.41
CA ALA A 28 7.03 -4.39 8.44
C ALA A 28 7.20 -2.97 9.00
N GLU A 29 6.19 -2.45 9.71
CA GLU A 29 6.23 -1.16 10.39
C GLU A 29 7.37 -1.12 11.44
N LYS A 30 7.54 -2.19 12.23
CA LYS A 30 8.62 -2.29 13.22
C LYS A 30 10.01 -2.27 12.58
N GLU A 31 10.20 -3.01 11.49
CA GLU A 31 11.46 -3.01 10.75
C GLU A 31 11.74 -1.64 10.11
N ALA A 32 10.75 -1.03 9.48
CA ALA A 32 10.89 0.28 8.86
C ALA A 32 11.21 1.39 9.88
N ALA A 33 10.67 1.31 11.11
CA ALA A 33 10.94 2.25 12.18
C ALA A 33 12.43 2.33 12.57
N THR A 34 13.21 1.27 12.30
CA THR A 34 14.66 1.28 12.54
C THR A 34 15.43 2.14 11.53
N LYS A 35 14.80 2.49 10.40
CA LYS A 35 15.43 3.17 9.25
C LYS A 35 14.82 4.55 8.96
N SER A 36 13.54 4.74 9.29
CA SER A 36 12.81 5.97 8.94
C SER A 36 11.63 6.21 9.87
N GLN A 37 11.26 7.50 10.03
CA GLN A 37 10.03 7.91 10.71
C GLN A 37 8.77 7.75 9.84
N MET A 38 8.92 7.35 8.58
CA MET A 38 7.81 7.11 7.67
C MET A 38 8.00 5.78 6.94
N ILE A 39 6.87 5.15 6.62
CA ILE A 39 6.80 3.96 5.77
C ILE A 39 5.81 4.22 4.64
N GLY A 40 6.10 3.70 3.45
CA GLY A 40 5.27 3.76 2.26
C GLY A 40 4.69 2.40 1.90
N ILE A 41 3.56 2.40 1.21
CA ILE A 41 2.97 1.22 0.58
C ILE A 41 2.16 1.63 -0.66
N GLY A 42 2.33 0.90 -1.76
CA GLY A 42 1.52 1.03 -2.95
C GLY A 42 0.26 0.16 -2.88
N VAL A 43 -0.84 0.62 -3.47
CA VAL A 43 -2.05 -0.20 -3.62
C VAL A 43 -2.70 0.02 -4.99
N GLY A 44 -3.10 -1.07 -5.64
CA GLY A 44 -3.86 -1.01 -6.89
C GLY A 44 -5.28 -0.48 -6.70
N LEU A 45 -5.95 -0.18 -7.81
CA LEU A 45 -7.16 0.66 -7.82
C LEU A 45 -8.45 -0.05 -8.21
N TYR A 46 -8.39 -1.35 -8.49
CA TYR A 46 -9.57 -2.12 -8.91
C TYR A 46 -9.99 -3.15 -7.86
N ALA A 47 -11.26 -3.58 -7.95
CA ALA A 47 -11.79 -4.70 -7.17
C ALA A 47 -11.90 -6.00 -7.98
N GLY A 48 -11.96 -5.94 -9.32
CA GLY A 48 -11.84 -7.13 -10.17
C GLY A 48 -12.87 -8.23 -9.91
N ALA A 49 -12.74 -9.37 -10.59
CA ALA A 49 -13.54 -10.56 -10.30
C ALA A 49 -12.97 -11.36 -9.10
N ASP A 50 -11.72 -11.12 -8.74
CA ASP A 50 -10.94 -11.76 -7.68
C ASP A 50 -11.02 -11.03 -6.32
N GLY A 51 -11.73 -9.90 -6.27
CA GLY A 51 -11.87 -9.05 -5.09
C GLY A 51 -10.79 -7.96 -4.97
N GLY A 52 -9.77 -8.00 -5.83
CA GLY A 52 -8.80 -6.93 -6.07
C GLY A 52 -8.26 -6.29 -4.80
N TYR A 53 -8.15 -4.96 -4.81
CA TYR A 53 -7.42 -4.21 -3.79
C TYR A 53 -8.28 -3.56 -2.72
N GLY A 54 -9.61 -3.60 -2.84
CA GLY A 54 -10.52 -2.89 -1.92
C GLY A 54 -10.35 -3.31 -0.44
N VAL A 55 -10.04 -4.57 -0.18
CA VAL A 55 -9.74 -5.07 1.17
C VAL A 55 -8.44 -4.47 1.72
N ALA A 56 -7.40 -4.41 0.88
CA ALA A 56 -6.11 -3.82 1.23
C ALA A 56 -6.23 -2.31 1.48
N GLN A 57 -6.89 -1.58 0.58
CA GLN A 57 -7.16 -0.14 0.73
C GLN A 57 -7.84 0.16 2.08
N ARG A 58 -8.89 -0.58 2.43
CA ARG A 58 -9.59 -0.41 3.72
C ARG A 58 -8.72 -0.78 4.90
N LEU A 59 -7.90 -1.82 4.79
CA LEU A 59 -6.96 -2.21 5.84
C LEU A 59 -5.95 -1.09 6.09
N TYR A 60 -5.31 -0.55 5.05
CA TYR A 60 -4.30 0.49 5.17
C TYR A 60 -4.85 1.76 5.82
N VAL A 61 -6.02 2.24 5.37
CA VAL A 61 -6.70 3.39 5.99
C VAL A 61 -7.00 3.16 7.47
N LYS A 62 -7.56 1.99 7.83
CA LYS A 62 -7.82 1.63 9.23
C LYS A 62 -6.56 1.55 10.08
N ARG A 63 -5.41 1.29 9.45
CA ARG A 63 -4.09 1.17 10.09
C ARG A 63 -3.35 2.51 10.18
N GLY A 64 -3.98 3.61 9.78
CA GLY A 64 -3.44 4.97 9.89
C GLY A 64 -2.56 5.38 8.70
N TYR A 65 -2.56 4.61 7.62
CA TYR A 65 -1.98 5.06 6.36
C TYR A 65 -2.90 6.06 5.68
N ILE A 66 -2.32 7.10 5.09
CA ILE A 66 -3.02 8.12 4.31
C ILE A 66 -2.39 8.23 2.91
N PRO A 67 -3.14 8.66 1.87
CA PRO A 67 -2.54 8.94 0.58
C PRO A 67 -1.37 9.93 0.69
N ASP A 68 -0.31 9.71 -0.07
CA ASP A 68 0.93 10.51 0.00
C ASP A 68 0.80 11.90 -0.65
N GLY A 69 -0.36 12.18 -1.26
CA GLY A 69 -0.68 13.46 -1.90
C GLY A 69 -0.10 13.64 -3.30
N LYS A 70 0.51 12.61 -3.91
CA LYS A 70 1.17 12.71 -5.24
C LYS A 70 0.34 12.14 -6.38
N GLY A 71 -0.84 11.59 -6.08
CA GLY A 71 -1.70 10.94 -7.05
C GLY A 71 -1.23 9.53 -7.37
N VAL A 72 -1.56 9.07 -8.57
CA VAL A 72 -1.26 7.70 -9.02
C VAL A 72 0.02 7.65 -9.86
N THR A 73 0.67 6.50 -9.88
CA THR A 73 1.74 6.19 -10.83
C THR A 73 1.32 5.02 -11.71
N TYR A 74 1.93 4.92 -12.88
CA TYR A 74 1.88 3.71 -13.70
C TYR A 74 3.30 3.19 -13.89
N ASN A 75 3.57 1.92 -13.62
CA ASN A 75 4.92 1.33 -13.70
C ASN A 75 5.97 2.14 -12.89
N TYR A 76 5.61 2.54 -11.67
CA TYR A 76 6.44 3.38 -10.78
C TYR A 76 6.81 4.76 -11.35
N GLN A 77 6.19 5.19 -12.46
CA GLN A 77 6.40 6.51 -13.05
C GLN A 77 5.18 7.42 -12.82
N PRO A 78 5.39 8.72 -12.56
CA PRO A 78 4.30 9.68 -12.53
C PRO A 78 3.47 9.65 -13.83
N ILE A 79 2.15 9.69 -13.70
CA ILE A 79 1.28 9.77 -14.86
C ILE A 79 1.26 11.17 -15.48
N ILE A 80 0.92 11.25 -16.76
CA ILE A 80 0.73 12.49 -17.50
C ILE A 80 -0.78 12.74 -17.63
N PRO A 81 -1.29 13.89 -17.15
CA PRO A 81 -2.71 14.23 -17.32
C PRO A 81 -3.16 14.14 -18.78
N GLY A 82 -4.36 13.59 -19.00
CA GLY A 82 -4.94 13.40 -20.33
C GLY A 82 -4.48 12.16 -21.09
N HIS A 83 -3.47 11.43 -20.60
CA HIS A 83 -3.09 10.13 -21.17
C HIS A 83 -3.96 9.00 -20.61
N SER A 84 -4.16 7.97 -21.43
CA SER A 84 -4.83 6.74 -21.01
C SER A 84 -3.82 5.78 -20.40
N TYR A 85 -4.16 5.23 -19.24
CA TYR A 85 -3.40 4.17 -18.57
C TYR A 85 -4.35 2.98 -18.35
N PRO A 86 -3.88 1.74 -18.53
CA PRO A 86 -4.70 0.58 -18.20
C PRO A 86 -4.98 0.55 -16.70
N LEU A 87 -6.19 0.14 -16.34
CA LEU A 87 -6.57 -0.13 -14.95
C LEU A 87 -6.15 -1.56 -14.61
N ASP A 88 -4.87 -1.72 -14.29
CA ASP A 88 -4.24 -3.00 -13.95
C ASP A 88 -3.40 -2.86 -12.67
N ASP A 89 -2.52 -3.84 -12.43
CA ASP A 89 -1.70 -3.94 -11.22
C ASP A 89 -0.60 -2.87 -11.15
N ASP A 90 -0.24 -2.28 -12.30
CA ASP A 90 0.80 -1.25 -12.39
C ASP A 90 0.25 0.15 -12.12
N LEU A 91 -1.07 0.35 -12.16
CA LEU A 91 -1.72 1.61 -11.79
C LEU A 91 -1.95 1.67 -10.28
N VAL A 92 -1.08 2.41 -9.60
CA VAL A 92 -0.93 2.36 -8.14
C VAL A 92 -1.19 3.72 -7.51
N LEU A 93 -1.96 3.76 -6.42
CA LEU A 93 -2.01 4.89 -5.48
C LEU A 93 -1.10 4.62 -4.28
N TRP A 94 -0.36 5.65 -3.88
CA TRP A 94 0.63 5.55 -2.82
C TRP A 94 0.10 6.04 -1.48
N PHE A 95 0.40 5.28 -0.44
CA PHE A 95 0.05 5.59 0.93
C PHE A 95 1.32 5.72 1.78
N THR A 96 1.29 6.62 2.75
CA THR A 96 2.34 6.76 3.76
C THR A 96 1.74 6.73 5.16
N LYS A 97 2.55 6.29 6.12
CA LYS A 97 2.23 6.33 7.54
C LYS A 97 3.44 6.88 8.29
N ARG A 98 3.20 7.84 9.20
CA ARG A 98 4.22 8.25 10.16
C ARG A 98 4.31 7.17 11.24
N LEU A 99 5.51 6.66 11.45
CA LEU A 99 5.83 5.74 12.52
C LEU A 99 6.17 6.56 13.76
N SER A 100 5.51 6.26 14.87
CA SER A 100 5.94 6.76 16.18
C SER A 100 7.22 6.03 16.58
N SER A 101 8.20 6.77 17.08
CA SER A 101 9.38 6.21 17.72
C SER A 101 8.95 5.25 18.82
N ILE A 102 9.58 4.06 18.86
CA ILE A 102 9.50 3.16 20.02
C ILE A 102 10.14 3.85 21.21
#